data_AF-A0A5N5QXA5-F1
#
_entry.id   AF-A0A5N5QXA5-F1
#
_cell.length_a   1.000
_cell.length_b   1.000
_cell.length_c   1.000
_cell.angle_alpha   90.00
_cell.angle_beta   90.00
_cell.angle_gamma   90.00
#
_symmetry.space_group_name_H-M   'P 1'
#
loop_
_entity.id
_entity.type
_entity.pdbx_description
1 polymer ?
#
loop_
_entity_poly.entity_id
_entity_poly.type
_entity_poly.pdbx_seq_one_letter_code
_entity_poly.pdbx_strand_id
1 'polypeptide(L)'
;MPPFNTKDNLIRVFVILLLPCISLYAAPTLFGPFLTETGALYDIICNKNDDSSLASPAKLSYTGINTFDERMCILVTFMREALDDGRAPFFHEFFAAFGPSGVIPMIEMRRAGYQTFVVSASVLVLGALHQLFSGAVILPLWWTIHLLVSDFNSVSLHPHYVEGTFIGYLLGYLVVSVAQVIFQTIGIAVAWQIFPAFIVLIQALYLCFQNYARGETPDCSHDVLQLIHITNFCWSTITHAYTLFWVFSSSSLAPFDALKHVFHPAFSSSSLRPMASLSQQFLKWDILFISGTTLLVGLSLLRGTRAKLLAFSWFMLGSLCFGMGAALSGIWMWREKVLEEDRRARKLRSKEE
;
A
#
# COMPACT_ATOMS: atom_id res chain seq x y z
N MET A 1 27.12 -17.94 -3.45
CA MET A 1 27.06 -16.47 -3.61
C MET A 1 28.36 -15.90 -3.07
N PRO A 2 28.98 -14.88 -3.69
CA PRO A 2 30.03 -14.13 -3.01
C PRO A 2 29.44 -13.56 -1.71
N PRO A 3 30.19 -13.58 -0.59
CA PRO A 3 29.72 -13.06 0.68
C PRO A 3 29.27 -11.60 0.51
N PHE A 4 28.13 -11.24 1.11
CA PHE A 4 27.68 -9.85 1.12
C PHE A 4 28.80 -8.96 1.66
N ASN A 5 29.04 -7.84 0.98
CA ASN A 5 29.98 -6.82 1.44
C ASN A 5 29.56 -6.38 2.85
N THR A 6 30.50 -6.30 3.79
CA THR A 6 30.26 -5.86 5.18
C THR A 6 29.46 -4.56 5.26
N LYS A 7 29.64 -3.65 4.30
CA LYS A 7 28.87 -2.40 4.20
C LYS A 7 27.38 -2.61 3.92
N ASP A 8 27.02 -3.57 3.07
CA ASP A 8 25.60 -3.84 2.75
C ASP A 8 24.87 -4.48 3.94
N ASN A 9 25.58 -5.30 4.72
CA ASN A 9 25.05 -5.87 5.97
C ASN A 9 24.75 -4.79 7.02
N LEU A 10 25.62 -3.77 7.16
CA LEU A 10 25.41 -2.67 8.11
C LEU A 10 24.16 -1.84 7.77
N ILE A 11 23.97 -1.48 6.49
CA ILE A 11 22.77 -0.75 6.06
C ILE A 11 21.51 -1.54 6.37
N ARG A 12 21.56 -2.86 6.16
CA ARG A 12 20.42 -3.73 6.41
C ARG A 12 20.10 -3.83 7.91
N VAL A 13 21.10 -4.03 8.77
CA VAL A 13 20.90 -4.02 10.23
C VAL A 13 20.33 -2.68 10.68
N PHE A 14 20.84 -1.56 10.14
CA PHE A 14 20.30 -0.24 10.41
C PHE A 14 18.82 -0.13 10.03
N VAL A 15 18.43 -0.58 8.83
CA VAL A 15 17.02 -0.54 8.39
C VAL A 15 16.14 -1.40 9.29
N ILE A 16 16.56 -2.62 9.67
CA ILE A 16 15.81 -3.50 10.59
C ILE A 16 15.57 -2.81 11.95
N LEU A 17 16.55 -2.04 12.46
CA LEU A 17 16.39 -1.29 13.72
C LEU A 17 15.54 -0.03 13.56
N LEU A 18 15.60 0.62 12.39
CA LEU A 18 14.87 1.86 12.12
C LEU A 18 13.36 1.61 11.93
N LEU A 19 12.97 0.50 11.32
CA LEU A 19 11.57 0.21 10.98
C LEU A 19 10.62 0.19 12.19
N PRO A 20 10.92 -0.47 13.33
CA PRO A 20 10.09 -0.37 14.53
C PRO A 20 10.02 1.06 15.09
N CYS A 21 11.09 1.84 14.98
CA CYS A 21 11.10 3.23 15.41
C CYS A 21 10.15 4.08 14.56
N ILE A 22 10.08 3.82 13.25
CA ILE A 22 9.11 4.46 12.35
C ILE A 22 7.68 4.15 12.80
N SER A 23 7.38 2.88 13.11
CA SER A 23 6.05 2.49 13.61
C SER A 23 5.68 3.19 14.92
N LEU A 24 6.61 3.22 15.88
CA LEU A 24 6.44 3.89 17.17
C LEU A 24 6.25 5.41 17.03
N TYR A 25 6.86 6.04 16.04
CA TYR A 25 6.69 7.47 15.74
C TYR A 25 5.40 7.75 14.95
N ALA A 26 5.03 6.87 14.04
CA ALA A 26 3.81 6.98 13.24
C ALA A 26 2.55 6.92 14.12
N ALA A 27 2.50 6.01 15.08
CA ALA A 27 1.32 5.82 15.94
C ALA A 27 0.83 7.13 16.63
N PRO A 28 1.64 7.87 17.40
CA PRO A 28 1.20 9.13 17.99
C PRO A 28 0.96 10.24 16.96
N THR A 29 1.67 10.22 15.83
CA THR A 29 1.48 11.20 14.74
C THR A 29 0.09 11.08 14.11
N LEU A 30 -0.37 9.85 13.86
CA LEU A 30 -1.67 9.59 13.26
C LEU A 30 -2.80 9.59 14.30
N PHE A 31 -2.64 8.87 15.40
CA PHE A 31 -3.71 8.64 16.37
C PHE A 31 -3.81 9.72 17.45
N GLY A 32 -2.73 10.48 17.74
CA GLY A 32 -2.75 11.53 18.76
C GLY A 32 -3.82 12.59 18.49
N PRO A 33 -3.77 13.28 17.33
CA PRO A 33 -4.81 14.22 16.93
C PRO A 33 -6.19 13.55 16.80
N PHE A 34 -6.25 12.33 16.25
CA PHE A 34 -7.51 11.59 16.10
C PHE A 34 -8.22 11.35 17.43
N LEU A 35 -7.50 10.86 18.45
CA LEU A 35 -8.05 10.57 19.77
C LEU A 35 -8.41 11.83 20.57
N THR A 36 -7.67 12.92 20.38
CA THR A 36 -7.85 14.15 21.17
C THR A 36 -8.89 15.10 20.58
N GLU A 37 -9.05 15.16 19.25
CA GLU A 37 -9.88 16.16 18.59
C GLU A 37 -11.23 15.61 18.10
N THR A 38 -11.28 14.37 17.58
CA THR A 38 -12.50 13.86 16.91
C THR A 38 -12.93 12.46 17.31
N GLY A 39 -12.12 11.71 18.08
CA GLY A 39 -12.43 10.32 18.45
C GLY A 39 -13.78 10.22 19.15
N ALA A 40 -14.01 11.09 20.13
CA ALA A 40 -15.31 11.18 20.81
C ALA A 40 -16.47 11.51 19.86
N LEU A 41 -16.23 12.29 18.80
CA LEU A 41 -17.27 12.64 17.83
C LEU A 41 -17.62 11.45 16.92
N TYR A 42 -16.63 10.68 16.46
CA TYR A 42 -16.89 9.43 15.73
C TYR A 42 -17.64 8.43 16.60
N ASP A 43 -17.27 8.29 17.88
CA ASP A 43 -17.93 7.40 18.82
C ASP A 43 -19.39 7.84 19.03
N ILE A 44 -19.67 9.13 19.23
CA ILE A 44 -21.05 9.66 19.36
C ILE A 44 -21.88 9.34 18.12
N ILE A 45 -21.35 9.65 16.93
CA ILE A 45 -22.06 9.53 15.65
C ILE A 45 -22.36 8.06 15.28
N CYS A 46 -21.49 7.14 15.70
CA CYS A 46 -21.61 5.71 15.42
C CYS A 46 -22.19 4.87 16.57
N ASN A 47 -22.44 5.46 17.73
CA ASN A 47 -23.02 4.76 18.87
C ASN A 47 -24.46 4.34 18.57
N LYS A 48 -24.74 3.03 18.67
CA LYS A 48 -26.07 2.45 18.40
C LYS A 48 -27.16 2.97 19.34
N ASN A 49 -26.81 3.29 20.58
CA ASN A 49 -27.76 3.69 21.63
C ASN A 49 -28.16 5.17 21.58
N ASP A 50 -27.52 5.95 20.72
CA ASP A 50 -27.82 7.38 20.57
C ASP A 50 -28.71 7.62 19.33
N ASP A 51 -29.93 8.11 19.54
CA ASP A 51 -30.88 8.51 18.49
C ASP A 51 -30.69 9.99 18.11
N SER A 52 -29.51 10.55 18.35
CA SER A 52 -29.19 11.92 18.01
C SER A 52 -29.38 12.21 16.51
N SER A 53 -29.82 13.42 16.20
CA SER A 53 -29.96 13.93 14.83
C SER A 53 -28.63 14.02 14.05
N LEU A 54 -27.51 13.64 14.70
CA LEU A 54 -26.14 13.63 14.19
C LEU A 54 -25.70 12.24 13.70
N ALA A 55 -26.58 11.23 13.71
CA ALA A 55 -26.24 9.87 13.29
C ALA A 55 -25.65 9.84 11.86
N SER A 56 -24.53 9.13 11.69
CA SER A 56 -23.90 8.96 10.38
C SER A 56 -24.80 8.09 9.50
N PRO A 57 -24.93 8.40 8.20
CA PRO A 57 -25.56 7.49 7.23
C PRO A 57 -24.94 6.09 7.23
N ALA A 58 -23.69 5.95 7.68
CA ALA A 58 -22.99 4.68 7.80
C ALA A 58 -23.36 3.87 9.07
N LYS A 59 -24.24 4.38 9.94
CA LYS A 59 -24.74 3.65 11.11
C LYS A 59 -25.71 2.54 10.68
N LEU A 60 -25.16 1.43 10.20
CA LEU A 60 -25.91 0.27 9.69
C LEU A 60 -25.66 -0.98 10.54
N SER A 61 -26.61 -1.91 10.51
CA SER A 61 -26.45 -3.24 11.10
C SER A 61 -25.74 -4.17 10.11
N TYR A 62 -24.44 -4.01 9.93
CA TYR A 62 -23.66 -4.78 8.93
C TYR A 62 -23.69 -6.29 9.20
N THR A 63 -23.49 -6.68 10.46
CA THR A 63 -23.48 -8.08 10.93
C THR A 63 -24.48 -8.32 12.05
N GLY A 64 -24.95 -7.27 12.72
CA GLY A 64 -25.75 -7.36 13.94
C GLY A 64 -24.92 -7.45 15.22
N ILE A 65 -23.59 -7.61 15.12
CA ILE A 65 -22.68 -7.59 16.26
C ILE A 65 -22.30 -6.13 16.54
N ASN A 66 -22.78 -5.58 17.66
CA ASN A 66 -22.67 -4.15 17.98
C ASN A 66 -21.23 -3.61 17.84
N THR A 67 -20.23 -4.30 18.40
CA THR A 67 -18.82 -3.84 18.34
C THR A 67 -18.27 -3.82 16.91
N PHE A 68 -18.65 -4.79 16.06
CA PHE A 68 -18.21 -4.81 14.67
C PHE A 68 -18.92 -3.71 13.88
N ASP A 69 -20.23 -3.57 14.06
CA ASP A 69 -21.04 -2.61 13.33
C ASP A 69 -20.61 -1.16 13.64
N GLU A 70 -20.31 -0.87 14.91
CA GLU A 70 -19.78 0.41 15.36
C GLU A 70 -18.41 0.71 14.73
N ARG A 71 -17.48 -0.26 14.74
CA ARG A 71 -16.15 -0.08 14.13
C ARG A 71 -16.24 0.12 12.62
N MET A 72 -17.10 -0.63 11.94
CA MET A 72 -17.35 -0.43 10.51
C MET A 72 -17.99 0.93 10.22
N CYS A 73 -18.92 1.39 11.05
CA CYS A 73 -19.46 2.74 10.94
C CYS A 73 -18.35 3.79 11.04
N ILE A 74 -17.42 3.66 12.01
CA ILE A 74 -16.30 4.59 12.15
C ILE A 74 -15.41 4.58 10.91
N LEU A 75 -15.00 3.40 10.43
CA LEU A 75 -14.13 3.27 9.25
C LEU A 75 -14.78 3.82 7.98
N VAL A 76 -16.06 3.53 7.77
CA VAL A 76 -16.79 4.02 6.59
C VAL A 76 -17.05 5.52 6.68
N THR A 77 -17.44 6.03 7.84
CA THR A 77 -17.60 7.48 8.08
C THR A 77 -16.28 8.19 7.88
N PHE A 78 -15.19 7.67 8.44
CA PHE A 78 -13.84 8.19 8.25
C PHE A 78 -13.51 8.30 6.76
N MET A 79 -13.64 7.22 5.99
CA MET A 79 -13.33 7.24 4.56
C MET A 79 -14.22 8.21 3.77
N ARG A 80 -15.49 8.35 4.14
CA ARG A 80 -16.42 9.29 3.52
C ARG A 80 -16.06 10.73 3.81
N GLU A 81 -15.76 11.07 5.06
CA GLU A 81 -15.26 12.40 5.46
C GLU A 81 -13.95 12.73 4.77
N ALA A 82 -13.10 11.72 4.59
CA ALA A 82 -11.86 11.84 3.86
C ALA A 82 -12.12 12.21 2.39
N LEU A 83 -13.12 11.58 1.75
CA LEU A 83 -13.50 11.74 0.33
C LEU A 83 -14.37 12.98 0.00
N ASP A 84 -14.80 13.77 0.99
CA ASP A 84 -15.73 14.90 0.83
C ASP A 84 -15.42 15.81 -0.39
N ASP A 85 -16.49 16.27 -1.07
CA ASP A 85 -16.59 16.64 -2.51
C ASP A 85 -15.60 17.71 -3.03
N GLY A 86 -14.84 18.38 -2.16
CA GLY A 86 -13.81 19.35 -2.55
C GLY A 86 -12.38 18.81 -2.51
N ARG A 87 -12.16 17.60 -2.01
CA ARG A 87 -10.82 17.10 -1.61
C ARG A 87 -10.53 15.66 -2.09
N ALA A 88 -11.43 15.11 -2.89
CA ALA A 88 -11.28 13.85 -3.61
C ALA A 88 -9.96 13.69 -4.41
N PRO A 89 -9.34 14.72 -5.03
CA PRO A 89 -8.17 14.52 -5.90
C PRO A 89 -7.00 13.78 -5.22
N PHE A 90 -6.68 14.13 -3.97
CA PHE A 90 -5.64 13.44 -3.20
C PHE A 90 -5.92 11.93 -3.04
N PHE A 91 -7.20 11.53 -2.96
CA PHE A 91 -7.58 10.13 -2.75
C PHE A 91 -7.29 9.24 -3.95
N HIS A 92 -7.45 9.77 -5.16
CA HIS A 92 -7.04 9.05 -6.36
C HIS A 92 -5.56 8.67 -6.25
N GLU A 93 -4.72 9.63 -5.83
CA GLU A 93 -3.30 9.40 -5.66
C GLU A 93 -2.96 8.52 -4.45
N PHE A 94 -3.69 8.64 -3.34
CA PHE A 94 -3.52 7.79 -2.16
C PHE A 94 -3.66 6.30 -2.53
N PHE A 95 -4.77 5.90 -3.17
CA PHE A 95 -4.97 4.50 -3.56
C PHE A 95 -3.95 4.07 -4.62
N ALA A 96 -3.58 4.95 -5.55
CA ALA A 96 -2.58 4.58 -6.53
C ALA A 96 -1.16 4.41 -5.93
N ALA A 97 -0.80 5.26 -4.97
CA ALA A 97 0.47 5.18 -4.25
C ALA A 97 0.54 3.98 -3.28
N PHE A 98 -0.60 3.57 -2.71
CA PHE A 98 -0.67 2.41 -1.84
C PHE A 98 -0.47 1.09 -2.60
N GLY A 99 -0.95 1.00 -3.84
CA GLY A 99 -0.88 -0.19 -4.70
C GLY A 99 0.46 -0.96 -4.65
N PRO A 100 1.60 -0.34 -5.02
CA PRO A 100 2.90 -1.02 -4.93
C PRO A 100 3.24 -1.48 -3.51
N SER A 101 3.03 -0.62 -2.50
CA SER A 101 3.32 -0.95 -1.10
C SER A 101 2.45 -2.09 -0.55
N GLY A 102 1.24 -2.27 -1.07
CA GLY A 102 0.35 -3.37 -0.71
C GLY A 102 0.72 -4.71 -1.38
N VAL A 103 1.12 -4.69 -2.65
CA VAL A 103 1.40 -5.93 -3.41
C VAL A 103 2.83 -6.47 -3.21
N ILE A 104 3.80 -5.59 -2.95
CA ILE A 104 5.21 -5.98 -2.76
C ILE A 104 5.39 -6.99 -1.60
N PRO A 105 4.78 -6.79 -0.41
CA PRO A 105 4.81 -7.79 0.67
C PRO A 105 4.40 -9.21 0.21
N MET A 106 3.37 -9.31 -0.63
CA MET A 106 2.94 -10.59 -1.20
C MET A 106 4.02 -11.24 -2.04
N ILE A 107 4.63 -10.46 -2.93
CA ILE A 107 5.70 -10.91 -3.83
C ILE A 107 6.93 -11.37 -3.03
N GLU A 108 7.35 -10.60 -2.03
CA GLU A 108 8.54 -10.93 -1.25
C GLU A 108 8.32 -12.13 -0.32
N MET A 109 7.13 -12.34 0.23
CA MET A 109 6.81 -13.61 0.90
C MET A 109 6.94 -14.80 -0.06
N ARG A 110 6.44 -14.70 -1.28
CA ARG A 110 6.60 -15.78 -2.26
C ARG A 110 8.08 -16.03 -2.59
N ARG A 111 8.87 -14.97 -2.71
CA ARG A 111 10.31 -15.04 -2.99
C ARG A 111 11.09 -15.71 -1.87
N ALA A 112 10.67 -15.50 -0.63
CA ALA A 112 11.22 -16.14 0.57
C ALA A 112 10.75 -17.59 0.76
N GLY A 113 9.95 -18.15 -0.17
CA GLY A 113 9.54 -19.55 -0.15
C GLY A 113 8.40 -19.87 0.82
N TYR A 114 7.69 -18.87 1.34
CA TYR A 114 6.53 -19.10 2.20
C TYR A 114 5.43 -19.87 1.46
N GLN A 115 4.79 -20.82 2.16
CA GLN A 115 3.69 -21.61 1.63
C GLN A 115 2.46 -20.75 1.31
N THR A 116 1.62 -21.19 0.36
CA THR A 116 0.44 -20.44 -0.10
C THR A 116 -0.51 -20.04 1.01
N PHE A 117 -0.83 -20.96 1.91
CA PHE A 117 -1.69 -20.65 3.05
C PHE A 117 -1.08 -19.57 3.96
N VAL A 118 0.23 -19.62 4.21
CA VAL A 118 0.93 -18.62 5.04
C VAL A 118 0.89 -17.24 4.39
N VAL A 119 1.11 -17.15 3.08
CA VAL A 119 1.00 -15.87 2.36
C VAL A 119 -0.43 -15.32 2.42
N SER A 120 -1.43 -16.15 2.13
CA SER A 120 -2.84 -15.74 2.19
C SER A 120 -3.27 -15.29 3.58
N ALA A 121 -2.92 -16.06 4.62
CA ALA A 121 -3.20 -15.68 6.01
C ALA A 121 -2.48 -14.37 6.39
N SER A 122 -1.23 -14.21 5.98
CA SER A 122 -0.46 -12.99 6.24
C SER A 122 -1.08 -11.76 5.57
N VAL A 123 -1.62 -11.90 4.35
CA VAL A 123 -2.33 -10.80 3.66
C VAL A 123 -3.62 -10.42 4.37
N LEU A 124 -4.39 -11.40 4.85
CA LEU A 124 -5.60 -11.13 5.63
C LEU A 124 -5.26 -10.43 6.95
N VAL A 125 -4.28 -10.94 7.69
CA VAL A 125 -3.86 -10.36 8.98
C VAL A 125 -3.28 -8.97 8.76
N LEU A 126 -2.36 -8.79 7.80
CA LEU A 126 -1.77 -7.49 7.48
C LEU A 126 -2.85 -6.50 7.04
N GLY A 127 -3.79 -6.93 6.20
CA GLY A 127 -4.91 -6.10 5.75
C GLY A 127 -5.85 -5.71 6.89
N ALA A 128 -6.23 -6.64 7.76
CA ALA A 128 -7.07 -6.35 8.91
C ALA A 128 -6.38 -5.40 9.89
N LEU A 129 -5.10 -5.66 10.21
CA LEU A 129 -4.30 -4.78 11.06
C LEU A 129 -4.12 -3.40 10.42
N HIS A 130 -3.91 -3.31 9.10
CA HIS A 130 -3.88 -2.05 8.38
C HIS A 130 -5.17 -1.25 8.55
N GLN A 131 -6.34 -1.87 8.41
CA GLN A 131 -7.60 -1.15 8.60
C GLN A 131 -7.81 -0.69 10.05
N LEU A 132 -7.29 -1.42 11.04
CA LEU A 132 -7.46 -1.10 12.45
C LEU A 132 -6.43 -0.08 12.98
N PHE A 133 -5.19 -0.17 12.51
CA PHE A 133 -4.04 0.55 13.08
C PHE A 133 -3.27 1.39 12.05
N SER A 134 -3.78 1.51 10.82
CA SER A 134 -3.11 2.15 9.67
C SER A 134 -1.88 1.39 9.15
N GLY A 135 -1.59 1.57 7.85
CA GLY A 135 -0.41 0.99 7.23
C GLY A 135 0.91 1.57 7.73
N ALA A 136 0.93 2.85 8.10
CA ALA A 136 2.10 3.54 8.65
C ALA A 136 2.65 2.87 9.92
N VAL A 137 1.78 2.26 10.73
CA VAL A 137 2.17 1.55 11.95
C VAL A 137 2.51 0.10 11.62
N ILE A 138 1.66 -0.59 10.86
CA ILE A 138 1.75 -2.04 10.70
C ILE A 138 2.80 -2.46 9.67
N LEU A 139 2.92 -1.74 8.56
CA LEU A 139 3.81 -2.13 7.47
C LEU A 139 5.30 -2.14 7.87
N PRO A 140 5.83 -1.15 8.63
CA PRO A 140 7.22 -1.22 9.12
C PRO A 140 7.47 -2.43 10.04
N LEU A 141 6.52 -2.76 10.92
CA LEU A 141 6.63 -3.92 11.81
C LEU A 141 6.65 -5.22 11.01
N TRP A 142 5.74 -5.33 10.02
CA TRP A 142 5.70 -6.48 9.12
C TRP A 142 7.03 -6.65 8.37
N TRP A 143 7.57 -5.56 7.80
CA TRP A 143 8.86 -5.60 7.12
C TRP A 143 10.02 -5.98 8.04
N THR A 144 9.99 -5.52 9.30
CA THR A 144 10.98 -5.91 10.31
C THR A 144 10.98 -7.42 10.50
N ILE A 145 9.79 -8.01 10.74
CA ILE A 145 9.63 -9.45 10.90
C ILE A 145 10.07 -10.19 9.64
N HIS A 146 9.62 -9.72 8.47
CA HIS A 146 9.98 -10.35 7.20
C HIS A 146 11.49 -10.35 6.96
N LEU A 147 12.19 -9.22 7.19
CA LEU A 147 13.64 -9.11 7.00
C LEU A 147 14.48 -9.90 8.01
N LEU A 148 13.91 -10.21 9.18
CA LEU A 148 14.52 -11.06 10.22
C LEU A 148 14.35 -12.55 9.92
N VAL A 149 13.19 -12.95 9.41
CA VAL A 149 12.82 -14.37 9.22
C VAL A 149 13.16 -14.89 7.82
N SER A 150 13.09 -14.05 6.79
CA SER A 150 13.35 -14.51 5.42
C SER A 150 14.82 -14.88 5.22
N ASP A 151 15.05 -16.06 4.65
CA ASP A 151 16.35 -16.38 4.08
C ASP A 151 16.48 -15.65 2.73
N PHE A 152 17.56 -14.89 2.57
CA PHE A 152 17.81 -14.04 1.39
C PHE A 152 18.24 -14.85 0.17
N ASN A 153 18.18 -16.17 0.26
CA ASN A 153 18.32 -17.07 -0.87
C ASN A 153 17.05 -16.96 -1.72
N SER A 154 17.06 -16.02 -2.66
CA SER A 154 15.93 -15.75 -3.55
C SER A 154 15.50 -17.05 -4.26
N VAL A 155 14.33 -17.57 -3.90
CA VAL A 155 13.73 -18.69 -4.62
C VAL A 155 13.17 -18.14 -5.94
N SER A 156 13.20 -18.94 -7.00
CA SER A 156 12.49 -18.59 -8.23
C SER A 156 11.01 -18.52 -7.94
N LEU A 157 10.35 -17.43 -8.33
CA LEU A 157 8.91 -17.31 -8.20
C LEU A 157 8.25 -18.24 -9.21
N HIS A 158 7.29 -19.05 -8.76
CA HIS A 158 6.50 -19.86 -9.67
C HIS A 158 5.50 -18.96 -10.42
N PRO A 159 5.40 -19.03 -11.76
CA PRO A 159 4.54 -18.15 -12.57
C PRO A 159 3.10 -18.05 -12.04
N HIS A 160 2.45 -19.19 -11.81
CA HIS A 160 1.06 -19.22 -11.30
C HIS A 160 0.82 -18.47 -10.00
N TYR A 161 1.80 -18.42 -9.08
CA TYR A 161 1.65 -17.65 -7.86
C TYR A 161 1.75 -16.14 -8.13
N VAL A 162 2.59 -15.73 -9.08
CA VAL A 162 2.70 -14.32 -9.50
C VAL A 162 1.45 -13.91 -10.27
N GLU A 163 0.97 -14.75 -11.19
CA GLU A 163 -0.29 -14.54 -11.91
C GLU A 163 -1.48 -14.44 -10.96
N GLY A 164 -1.63 -15.39 -10.03
CA GLY A 164 -2.70 -15.35 -9.04
C GLY A 164 -2.61 -14.13 -8.12
N THR A 165 -1.40 -13.70 -7.77
CA THR A 165 -1.18 -12.45 -7.02
C THR A 165 -1.60 -11.24 -7.85
N PHE A 166 -1.24 -11.19 -9.13
CA PHE A 166 -1.64 -10.10 -10.02
C PHE A 166 -3.16 -10.03 -10.21
N ILE A 167 -3.83 -11.17 -10.44
CA ILE A 167 -5.29 -11.22 -10.63
C ILE A 167 -6.02 -10.87 -9.33
N GLY A 168 -5.56 -11.40 -8.18
CA GLY A 168 -6.07 -11.02 -6.87
C GLY A 168 -5.89 -9.53 -6.59
N TYR A 169 -4.73 -8.97 -6.90
CA TYR A 169 -4.44 -7.54 -6.78
C TYR A 169 -5.34 -6.69 -7.70
N LEU A 170 -5.44 -7.06 -8.97
CA LEU A 170 -6.21 -6.31 -9.97
C LEU A 170 -7.70 -6.24 -9.59
N LEU A 171 -8.31 -7.39 -9.31
CA LEU A 171 -9.75 -7.46 -9.06
C LEU A 171 -10.11 -7.17 -7.59
N GLY A 172 -9.27 -7.60 -6.65
CA GLY A 172 -9.53 -7.46 -5.22
C GLY A 172 -9.15 -6.09 -4.67
N TYR A 173 -8.14 -5.43 -5.22
CA TYR A 173 -7.70 -4.11 -4.78
C TYR A 173 -7.99 -3.01 -5.80
N LEU A 174 -7.49 -3.14 -7.03
CA LEU A 174 -7.53 -2.02 -7.98
C LEU A 174 -8.97 -1.69 -8.39
N VAL A 175 -9.75 -2.69 -8.80
CA VAL A 175 -11.17 -2.50 -9.15
C VAL A 175 -11.98 -1.93 -7.99
N VAL A 176 -11.77 -2.44 -6.78
CA VAL A 176 -12.49 -1.99 -5.58
C VAL A 176 -12.12 -0.55 -5.22
N SER A 177 -10.84 -0.18 -5.35
CA SER A 177 -10.37 1.19 -5.10
C SER A 177 -10.88 2.17 -6.16
N VAL A 178 -10.91 1.77 -7.44
CA VAL A 178 -11.52 2.57 -8.52
C VAL A 178 -13.00 2.80 -8.25
N ALA A 179 -13.74 1.74 -7.88
CA ALA A 179 -15.14 1.85 -7.53
C ALA A 179 -15.36 2.79 -6.33
N GLN A 180 -14.51 2.71 -5.31
CA GLN A 180 -14.60 3.55 -4.11
C GLN A 180 -14.47 5.03 -4.46
N VAL A 181 -13.55 5.36 -5.35
CA VAL A 181 -13.31 6.73 -5.78
C VAL A 181 -14.44 7.28 -6.66
N ILE A 182 -15.00 6.44 -7.55
CA ILE A 182 -16.05 6.87 -8.50
C ILE A 182 -17.42 6.96 -7.83
N PHE A 183 -17.82 5.94 -7.07
CA PHE A 183 -19.19 5.83 -6.57
C PHE A 183 -19.38 6.41 -5.17
N GLN A 184 -18.35 6.35 -4.32
CA GLN A 184 -18.34 6.88 -2.95
C GLN A 184 -19.58 6.52 -2.09
N THR A 185 -20.22 5.39 -2.39
CA THR A 185 -21.38 4.91 -1.63
C THR A 185 -20.91 4.15 -0.39
N ILE A 186 -21.76 4.09 0.63
CA ILE A 186 -21.50 3.33 1.87
C ILE A 186 -21.18 1.86 1.54
N GLY A 187 -21.92 1.25 0.63
CA GLY A 187 -21.71 -0.14 0.24
C GLY A 187 -20.33 -0.39 -0.39
N ILE A 188 -19.87 0.52 -1.25
CA ILE A 188 -18.53 0.40 -1.84
C ILE A 188 -17.44 0.69 -0.79
N ALA A 189 -17.67 1.61 0.15
CA ALA A 189 -16.74 1.86 1.24
C ALA A 189 -16.57 0.63 2.13
N VAL A 190 -17.65 -0.07 2.45
CA VAL A 190 -17.62 -1.37 3.17
C VAL A 190 -16.83 -2.40 2.37
N ALA A 191 -17.12 -2.54 1.07
CA ALA A 191 -16.40 -3.45 0.19
C ALA A 191 -14.89 -3.14 0.18
N TRP A 192 -14.53 -1.85 0.18
CA TRP A 192 -13.15 -1.42 0.28
C TRP A 192 -12.54 -1.80 1.64
N GLN A 193 -13.21 -1.62 2.77
CA GLN A 193 -12.66 -2.04 4.07
C GLN A 193 -12.27 -3.53 4.10
N ILE A 194 -13.01 -4.39 3.39
CA ILE A 194 -12.75 -5.83 3.29
C ILE A 194 -11.94 -6.24 2.05
N PHE A 195 -11.34 -5.29 1.30
CA PHE A 195 -10.57 -5.57 0.10
C PHE A 195 -9.48 -6.65 0.26
N PRO A 196 -8.76 -6.79 1.40
CA PRO A 196 -7.74 -7.83 1.56
C PRO A 196 -8.33 -9.24 1.43
N ALA A 197 -9.59 -9.42 1.87
CA ALA A 197 -10.29 -10.68 1.71
C ALA A 197 -10.63 -10.96 0.24
N PHE A 198 -10.99 -9.95 -0.54
CA PHE A 198 -11.19 -10.10 -1.98
C PHE A 198 -9.91 -10.49 -2.71
N ILE A 199 -8.76 -9.88 -2.38
CA ILE A 199 -7.46 -10.29 -2.95
C ILE A 199 -7.23 -11.78 -2.74
N VAL A 200 -7.36 -12.24 -1.49
CA VAL A 200 -7.08 -13.63 -1.11
C VAL A 200 -8.08 -14.60 -1.74
N LEU A 201 -9.37 -14.27 -1.72
CA LEU A 201 -10.42 -15.09 -2.31
C LEU A 201 -10.20 -15.25 -3.82
N ILE A 202 -9.98 -14.15 -4.54
CA ILE A 202 -9.80 -14.17 -5.99
C ILE A 202 -8.51 -14.89 -6.38
N GLN A 203 -7.42 -14.65 -5.65
CA GLN A 203 -6.18 -15.40 -5.83
C GLN A 203 -6.38 -16.91 -5.62
N ALA A 204 -7.10 -17.30 -4.57
CA ALA A 204 -7.38 -18.71 -4.29
C ALA A 204 -8.23 -19.36 -5.39
N LEU A 205 -9.26 -18.67 -5.87
CA LEU A 205 -10.09 -19.13 -6.99
C LEU A 205 -9.27 -19.30 -8.27
N TYR A 206 -8.39 -18.34 -8.58
CA TYR A 206 -7.48 -18.42 -9.72
C TYR A 206 -6.55 -19.63 -9.62
N LEU A 207 -5.92 -19.84 -8.46
CA LEU A 207 -5.02 -20.98 -8.25
C LEU A 207 -5.75 -22.32 -8.31
N CYS A 208 -6.99 -22.38 -7.80
CA CYS A 208 -7.84 -23.56 -7.91
C CYS A 208 -8.14 -23.90 -9.38
N PHE A 209 -8.44 -22.88 -10.19
CA PHE A 209 -8.67 -23.02 -11.63
C PHE A 209 -7.40 -23.47 -12.37
N GLN A 210 -6.24 -22.88 -12.07
CA GLN A 210 -4.97 -23.26 -12.72
C GLN A 210 -4.53 -24.69 -12.39
N ASN A 211 -4.68 -25.12 -11.13
CA ASN A 211 -4.37 -26.50 -10.73
C ASN A 211 -5.21 -27.54 -11.50
N TYR A 212 -6.41 -27.16 -11.92
CA TYR A 212 -7.27 -27.97 -12.76
C TYR A 212 -6.81 -27.98 -14.23
N ALA A 213 -6.25 -26.86 -14.72
CA ALA A 213 -5.89 -26.66 -16.13
C ALA A 213 -4.55 -27.27 -16.57
N ARG A 214 -3.79 -27.93 -15.68
CA ARG A 214 -2.53 -28.70 -15.89
C ARG A 214 -1.89 -28.59 -17.29
N GLY A 215 -1.22 -27.47 -17.56
CA GLY A 215 -0.30 -27.33 -18.69
C GLY A 215 1.16 -27.34 -18.24
N GLU A 216 2.09 -27.62 -19.16
CA GLU A 216 3.52 -27.33 -18.95
C GLU A 216 3.67 -25.83 -18.65
N THR A 217 4.16 -25.52 -17.45
CA THR A 217 4.17 -24.14 -16.97
C THR A 217 5.38 -23.42 -17.57
N PRO A 218 5.20 -22.29 -18.28
CA PRO A 218 6.32 -21.55 -18.83
C PRO A 218 7.25 -21.06 -17.72
N ASP A 219 8.56 -21.13 -17.94
CA ASP A 219 9.58 -20.77 -16.95
C ASP A 219 9.56 -19.28 -16.50
N CYS A 220 8.77 -18.41 -17.14
CA CYS A 220 8.92 -16.96 -17.00
C CYS A 220 7.88 -16.31 -16.09
N SER A 221 8.17 -16.23 -14.79
CA SER A 221 7.40 -15.41 -13.83
C SER A 221 7.72 -13.91 -13.92
N HIS A 222 8.80 -13.55 -14.62
CA HIS A 222 9.32 -12.19 -14.67
C HIS A 222 8.37 -11.24 -15.41
N ASP A 223 7.79 -11.66 -16.53
CA ASP A 223 6.99 -10.75 -17.36
C ASP A 223 5.67 -10.35 -16.68
N VAL A 224 5.05 -11.29 -15.96
CA VAL A 224 3.87 -11.00 -15.12
C VAL A 224 4.24 -10.09 -13.96
N LEU A 225 5.43 -10.27 -13.37
CA LEU A 225 5.90 -9.40 -12.30
C LEU A 225 6.18 -7.96 -12.80
N GLN A 226 6.78 -7.82 -13.98
CA GLN A 226 6.92 -6.53 -14.66
C GLN A 226 5.56 -5.91 -14.94
N LEU A 227 4.57 -6.71 -15.37
CA LEU A 227 3.21 -6.23 -15.60
C LEU A 227 2.58 -5.66 -14.33
N ILE A 228 2.74 -6.30 -13.16
CA ILE A 228 2.28 -5.75 -11.86
C ILE A 228 2.86 -4.35 -11.64
N HIS A 229 4.17 -4.17 -11.84
CA HIS A 229 4.82 -2.88 -11.63
C HIS A 229 4.43 -1.84 -12.68
N ILE A 230 4.29 -2.23 -13.95
CA ILE A 230 3.83 -1.35 -15.04
C ILE A 230 2.39 -0.89 -14.76
N THR A 231 1.50 -1.78 -14.34
CA THR A 231 0.12 -1.42 -13.98
C THR A 231 0.11 -0.38 -12.86
N ASN A 232 0.89 -0.59 -11.80
CA ASN A 232 1.01 0.37 -10.70
C ASN A 232 1.62 1.70 -11.14
N PHE A 233 2.65 1.65 -12.01
CA PHE A 233 3.28 2.84 -12.57
C PHE A 233 2.28 3.67 -13.37
N CYS A 234 1.56 3.04 -14.30
CA CYS A 234 0.57 3.70 -15.13
C CYS A 234 -0.58 4.25 -14.30
N TRP A 235 -1.13 3.47 -13.38
CA TRP A 235 -2.23 3.91 -12.52
C TRP A 235 -1.83 5.12 -11.68
N SER A 236 -0.69 5.06 -10.99
CA SER A 236 -0.16 6.20 -10.20
C SER A 236 0.14 7.42 -11.06
N THR A 237 0.70 7.23 -12.26
CA THR A 237 0.98 8.35 -13.17
C THR A 237 -0.31 9.03 -13.62
N ILE A 238 -1.34 8.25 -13.97
CA ILE A 238 -2.65 8.76 -14.40
C ILE A 238 -3.31 9.55 -13.26
N THR A 239 -3.36 9.00 -12.05
CA THR A 239 -3.98 9.69 -10.90
C THR A 239 -3.19 10.92 -10.47
N HIS A 240 -1.86 10.89 -10.56
CA HIS A 240 -1.01 12.04 -10.26
C HIS A 240 -1.19 13.15 -11.29
N ALA A 241 -1.16 12.82 -12.58
CA ALA A 241 -1.41 13.78 -13.66
C ALA A 241 -2.81 14.40 -13.56
N TYR A 242 -3.83 13.59 -13.24
CA TYR A 242 -5.18 14.07 -12.97
C TYR A 242 -5.22 15.05 -11.79
N THR A 243 -4.55 14.71 -10.68
CA THR A 243 -4.49 15.56 -9.49
C THR A 243 -3.79 16.88 -9.78
N LEU A 244 -2.64 16.86 -10.46
CA LEU A 244 -1.93 18.06 -10.87
C LEU A 244 -2.79 18.92 -11.82
N PHE A 245 -3.40 18.31 -12.83
CA PHE A 245 -4.29 19.00 -13.75
C PHE A 245 -5.44 19.69 -13.00
N TRP A 246 -6.07 19.00 -12.06
CA TRP A 246 -7.12 19.58 -11.23
C TRP A 246 -6.62 20.77 -10.40
N VAL A 247 -5.45 20.63 -9.76
CA VAL A 247 -4.85 21.70 -8.96
C VAL A 247 -4.56 22.94 -9.81
N PHE A 248 -3.92 22.77 -10.96
CA PHE A 248 -3.54 23.88 -11.83
C PHE A 248 -4.73 24.51 -12.58
N SER A 249 -5.78 23.74 -12.88
CA SER A 249 -6.98 24.27 -13.55
C SER A 249 -7.94 24.97 -12.60
N SER A 250 -8.05 24.50 -11.35
CA SER A 250 -9.02 25.02 -10.36
C SER A 250 -8.47 26.21 -9.56
N SER A 251 -7.14 26.38 -9.49
CA SER A 251 -6.49 27.34 -8.59
C SER A 251 -5.80 28.47 -9.34
N SER A 252 -6.57 29.25 -10.11
CA SER A 252 -6.05 30.29 -11.02
C SER A 252 -5.21 31.39 -10.35
N LEU A 253 -5.31 31.56 -9.03
CA LEU A 253 -4.62 32.62 -8.29
C LEU A 253 -3.45 32.13 -7.41
N ALA A 254 -3.36 30.83 -7.06
CA ALA A 254 -2.33 30.32 -6.13
C ALA A 254 -2.08 28.79 -6.25
N PRO A 255 -1.47 28.30 -7.34
CA PRO A 255 -1.27 26.86 -7.56
C PRO A 255 -0.35 26.20 -6.52
N PHE A 256 0.64 26.93 -5.98
CA PHE A 256 1.54 26.41 -4.97
C PHE A 256 0.85 26.16 -3.62
N ASP A 257 -0.09 27.02 -3.22
CA ASP A 257 -0.87 26.83 -2.00
C ASP A 257 -1.80 25.63 -2.14
N ALA A 258 -2.38 25.44 -3.33
CA ALA A 258 -3.19 24.26 -3.62
C ALA A 258 -2.36 22.97 -3.64
N LEU A 259 -1.16 22.97 -4.23
CA LEU A 259 -0.23 21.84 -4.15
C LEU A 259 0.16 21.52 -2.70
N LYS A 260 0.48 22.54 -1.90
CA LYS A 260 0.75 22.38 -0.48
C LYS A 260 -0.46 21.79 0.23
N HIS A 261 -1.66 22.29 -0.04
CA HIS A 261 -2.88 21.76 0.56
C HIS A 261 -3.10 20.29 0.20
N VAL A 262 -2.81 19.86 -1.02
CA VAL A 262 -2.99 18.47 -1.46
C VAL A 262 -1.92 17.55 -0.87
N PHE A 263 -0.63 17.91 -0.94
CA PHE A 263 0.47 16.98 -0.66
C PHE A 263 1.10 17.12 0.71
N HIS A 264 1.03 18.29 1.33
CA HIS A 264 1.69 18.54 2.61
C HIS A 264 0.77 18.12 3.77
N PRO A 265 1.15 17.12 4.58
CA PRO A 265 0.40 16.79 5.77
C PRO A 265 0.60 17.89 6.83
N ALA A 266 -0.46 18.30 7.51
CA ALA A 266 -0.41 19.21 8.65
C ALA A 266 -0.45 18.42 9.97
N PHE A 267 0.16 18.97 11.01
CA PHE A 267 0.10 18.40 12.36
C PHE A 267 -1.14 18.85 13.15
N SER A 268 -1.90 19.82 12.63
CA SER A 268 -3.11 20.36 13.25
C SER A 268 -4.29 20.28 12.29
N SER A 269 -5.48 20.00 12.80
CA SER A 269 -6.71 20.05 12.00
C SER A 269 -7.15 21.49 11.71
N SER A 270 -7.98 21.65 10.68
CA SER A 270 -8.69 22.91 10.45
C SER A 270 -9.88 23.02 11.40
N SER A 271 -10.03 24.16 12.08
CA SER A 271 -11.15 24.43 13.00
C SER A 271 -12.53 24.46 12.33
N LEU A 272 -12.60 24.65 11.01
CA LEU A 272 -13.87 24.79 10.29
C LEU A 272 -14.52 23.46 9.87
N ARG A 273 -13.71 22.43 9.60
CA ARG A 273 -14.17 21.07 9.26
C ARG A 273 -13.22 20.04 9.90
N PRO A 274 -13.30 19.85 11.22
CA PRO A 274 -12.31 19.08 11.95
C PRO A 274 -12.25 17.61 11.49
N MET A 275 -13.38 16.93 11.27
CA MET A 275 -13.40 15.51 10.87
C MET A 275 -12.82 15.26 9.47
N ALA A 276 -13.32 15.95 8.44
CA ALA A 276 -12.80 15.83 7.08
C ALA A 276 -11.33 16.25 6.98
N SER A 277 -10.96 17.37 7.60
CA SER A 277 -9.57 17.82 7.64
C SER A 277 -8.68 16.79 8.30
N LEU A 278 -9.07 16.26 9.46
CA LEU A 278 -8.27 15.31 10.21
C LEU A 278 -8.13 13.98 9.47
N SER A 279 -9.21 13.46 8.89
CA SER A 279 -9.19 12.22 8.11
C SER A 279 -8.22 12.30 6.94
N GLN A 280 -8.13 13.47 6.31
CA GLN A 280 -7.16 13.72 5.24
C GLN A 280 -5.74 13.83 5.74
N GLN A 281 -5.50 14.55 6.85
CA GLN A 281 -4.15 14.61 7.40
C GLN A 281 -3.66 13.23 7.85
N PHE A 282 -4.55 12.42 8.42
CA PHE A 282 -4.28 11.04 8.77
C PHE A 282 -3.81 10.26 7.54
N LEU A 283 -4.56 10.26 6.44
CA LEU A 283 -4.20 9.49 5.24
C LEU A 283 -2.96 10.02 4.50
N LYS A 284 -2.69 11.33 4.56
CA LYS A 284 -1.44 11.90 4.03
C LYS A 284 -0.22 11.43 4.82
N TRP A 285 -0.29 11.47 6.15
CA TRP A 285 0.74 10.89 6.98
C TRP A 285 0.86 9.38 6.74
N ASP A 286 -0.27 8.69 6.64
CA ASP A 286 -0.32 7.25 6.43
C ASP A 286 0.46 6.83 5.18
N ILE A 287 0.13 7.44 4.03
CA ILE A 287 0.79 7.10 2.77
C ILE A 287 2.27 7.48 2.75
N LEU A 288 2.67 8.58 3.39
CA LEU A 288 4.07 8.98 3.47
C LEU A 288 4.91 7.95 4.24
N PHE A 289 4.42 7.47 5.39
CA PHE A 289 5.10 6.42 6.15
C PHE A 289 5.10 5.09 5.42
N ILE A 290 3.99 4.72 4.78
CA ILE A 290 3.88 3.49 3.96
C ILE A 290 4.91 3.53 2.82
N SER A 291 4.89 4.58 2.00
CA SER A 291 5.79 4.71 0.85
C SER A 291 7.25 4.86 1.27
N GLY A 292 7.53 5.62 2.32
CA GLY A 292 8.87 5.77 2.88
C GLY A 292 9.44 4.46 3.40
N THR A 293 8.61 3.65 4.08
CA THR A 293 8.97 2.31 4.55
C THR A 293 9.31 1.38 3.38
N THR A 294 8.43 1.32 2.37
CA THR A 294 8.65 0.50 1.17
C THR A 294 9.92 0.93 0.41
N LEU A 295 10.20 2.24 0.34
CA LEU A 295 11.44 2.78 -0.24
C LEU A 295 12.66 2.31 0.55
N LEU A 296 12.67 2.51 1.88
CA LEU A 296 13.81 2.13 2.73
C LEU A 296 14.15 0.65 2.60
N VAL A 297 13.12 -0.20 2.62
CA VAL A 297 13.28 -1.64 2.39
C VAL A 297 13.82 -1.90 0.99
N GLY A 298 13.24 -1.31 -0.06
CA GLY A 298 13.71 -1.45 -1.43
C GLY A 298 15.20 -1.09 -1.58
N LEU A 299 15.61 0.04 -1.01
CA LEU A 299 17.01 0.49 -0.98
C LEU A 299 17.92 -0.49 -0.22
N SER A 300 17.45 -1.06 0.89
CA SER A 300 18.21 -2.06 1.65
C SER A 300 18.47 -3.35 0.88
N LEU A 301 17.58 -3.69 -0.06
CA LEU A 301 17.64 -4.90 -0.89
C LEU A 301 18.46 -4.71 -2.17
N LEU A 302 18.81 -3.47 -2.54
CA LEU A 302 19.70 -3.19 -3.68
C LEU A 302 21.17 -3.42 -3.32
N ARG A 303 21.95 -3.92 -4.29
CA ARG A 303 23.39 -4.14 -4.12
C ARG A 303 24.20 -2.93 -4.59
N GLY A 304 25.11 -2.47 -3.73
CA GLY A 304 26.05 -1.39 -4.06
C GLY A 304 25.48 0.03 -3.89
N THR A 305 26.34 0.95 -3.46
CA THR A 305 25.97 2.34 -3.15
C THR A 305 25.45 3.10 -4.37
N ARG A 306 26.02 2.88 -5.56
CA ARG A 306 25.57 3.54 -6.79
C ARG A 306 24.11 3.21 -7.10
N ALA A 307 23.71 1.94 -6.95
CA ALA A 307 22.34 1.53 -7.23
C ALA A 307 21.35 2.16 -6.25
N LYS A 308 21.72 2.20 -4.96
CA LYS A 308 20.94 2.86 -3.90
C LYS A 308 20.75 4.35 -4.18
N LEU A 309 21.83 5.05 -4.56
CA LEU A 309 21.76 6.48 -4.90
C LEU A 309 20.90 6.73 -6.14
N LEU A 310 21.03 5.93 -7.19
CA LEU A 310 20.20 6.06 -8.39
C LEU A 310 18.72 5.80 -8.09
N ALA A 311 18.40 4.77 -7.29
CA ALA A 311 17.03 4.50 -6.87
C ALA A 311 16.46 5.64 -6.01
N PHE A 312 17.24 6.18 -5.08
CA PHE A 312 16.80 7.32 -4.26
C PHE A 312 16.56 8.57 -5.12
N SER A 313 17.48 8.91 -6.02
CA SER A 313 17.31 10.03 -6.96
C SER A 313 16.10 9.83 -7.87
N TRP A 314 15.89 8.61 -8.37
CA TRP A 314 14.69 8.26 -9.12
C TRP A 314 13.43 8.39 -8.28
N PHE A 315 13.45 7.99 -7.00
CA PHE A 315 12.30 8.17 -6.13
C PHE A 315 11.92 9.65 -6.01
N MET A 316 12.89 10.53 -5.78
CA MET A 316 12.65 11.96 -5.64
C MET A 316 12.10 12.58 -6.94
N LEU A 317 12.78 12.36 -8.07
CA LEU A 317 12.36 12.92 -9.36
C LEU A 317 11.08 12.27 -9.88
N GLY A 318 10.98 10.95 -9.75
CA GLY A 318 9.82 10.16 -10.17
C GLY A 318 8.58 10.50 -9.35
N SER A 319 8.71 10.78 -8.05
CA SER A 319 7.56 11.17 -7.23
C SER A 319 7.03 12.54 -7.64
N LEU A 320 7.91 13.45 -8.05
CA LEU A 320 7.53 14.78 -8.55
C LEU A 320 6.86 14.71 -9.93
N CYS A 321 7.35 13.84 -10.82
CA CYS A 321 6.86 13.78 -12.20
C CYS A 321 5.67 12.83 -12.39
N PHE A 322 5.62 11.74 -11.64
CA PHE A 322 4.72 10.60 -11.87
C PHE A 322 3.94 10.17 -10.62
N GLY A 323 4.17 10.83 -9.47
CA GLY A 323 3.61 10.44 -8.18
C GLY A 323 4.39 9.32 -7.48
N MET A 324 4.19 9.20 -6.17
CA MET A 324 4.97 8.30 -5.31
C MET A 324 4.84 6.82 -5.68
N GLY A 325 3.64 6.38 -6.08
CA GLY A 325 3.39 4.99 -6.46
C GLY A 325 4.17 4.58 -7.71
N ALA A 326 4.23 5.45 -8.71
CA ALA A 326 4.98 5.23 -9.93
C ALA A 326 6.49 5.19 -9.66
N ALA A 327 6.97 6.12 -8.83
CA ALA A 327 8.37 6.17 -8.42
C ALA A 327 8.80 4.86 -7.73
N LEU A 328 8.02 4.37 -6.75
CA LEU A 328 8.24 3.08 -6.10
C LEU A 328 8.20 1.93 -7.10
N SER A 329 7.17 1.87 -7.93
CA SER A 329 7.02 0.81 -8.93
C SER A 329 8.21 0.75 -9.87
N GLY A 330 8.75 1.89 -10.29
CA GLY A 330 9.98 1.95 -11.10
C GLY A 330 11.21 1.37 -10.42
N ILE A 331 11.40 1.63 -9.12
CA ILE A 331 12.52 1.05 -8.34
C ILE A 331 12.39 -0.48 -8.29
N TRP A 332 11.21 -0.98 -7.94
CA TRP A 332 10.98 -2.42 -7.80
C TRP A 332 11.02 -3.11 -9.16
N MET A 333 10.46 -2.52 -10.21
CA MET A 333 10.58 -2.98 -11.59
C MET A 333 12.04 -3.14 -12.02
N TRP A 334 12.88 -2.14 -11.74
CA TRP A 334 14.31 -2.19 -12.02
C TRP A 334 15.03 -3.28 -11.21
N ARG A 335 14.73 -3.39 -9.92
CA ARG A 335 15.27 -4.45 -9.05
C ARG A 335 14.95 -5.83 -9.63
N GLU A 336 13.72 -6.07 -10.06
CA GLU A 336 13.31 -7.36 -10.62
C GLU A 336 14.05 -7.70 -11.91
N LYS A 337 14.29 -6.69 -12.76
CA LYS A 337 15.11 -6.86 -13.96
C LYS A 337 16.54 -7.29 -13.60
N VAL A 338 17.18 -6.61 -12.65
CA VAL A 338 18.54 -6.95 -12.19
C VAL A 338 18.60 -8.39 -11.63
N LEU A 339 17.60 -8.78 -10.83
CA LEU A 339 17.53 -10.13 -10.26
C LEU A 339 17.37 -11.21 -11.34
N GLU A 340 16.61 -10.93 -12.39
CA GLU A 340 16.43 -11.84 -13.52
C GLU A 340 17.70 -11.96 -14.38
N GLU A 341 18.39 -10.84 -14.66
CA GLU A 341 19.68 -10.85 -15.35
C GLU A 341 20.73 -11.67 -14.57
N ASP A 342 20.83 -11.49 -13.26
CA ASP A 342 21.68 -12.27 -12.36
C ASP A 342 21.34 -13.77 -12.38
N ARG A 343 20.06 -14.11 -12.52
CA ARG A 343 19.60 -15.50 -12.62
C ARG A 343 20.01 -16.12 -13.95
N ARG A 344 19.79 -15.42 -15.07
CA ARG A 344 20.18 -15.87 -16.42
C ARG A 344 21.69 -16.08 -16.53
N ALA A 345 22.49 -15.13 -16.02
CA ALA A 345 23.95 -15.24 -16.01
C ALA A 345 24.45 -16.45 -15.18
N ARG A 346 23.75 -16.83 -14.11
CA ARG A 346 24.07 -18.05 -13.34
C ARG A 346 23.71 -19.33 -14.10
N LYS A 347 22.54 -19.37 -14.74
CA LYS A 347 22.13 -20.52 -15.57
C LYS A 347 23.06 -20.76 -16.77
N LEU A 348 23.63 -19.70 -17.33
CA LEU A 348 24.61 -19.84 -18.43
C LEU A 348 25.92 -20.44 -17.93
N ARG A 349 26.48 -19.92 -16.83
CA ARG A 349 27.71 -20.46 -16.23
C ARG A 349 27.58 -21.92 -15.82
N SER A 350 26.45 -22.33 -15.26
CA SER A 350 26.21 -23.74 -14.88
C SER A 350 26.02 -24.70 -16.06
N LYS A 351 25.95 -24.20 -17.30
CA LYS A 351 25.93 -25.04 -18.52
C LYS A 351 27.31 -25.17 -19.16
N GLU A 352 28.23 -24.29 -18.79
CA GLU A 352 29.62 -24.30 -19.27
C GLU A 352 30.52 -25.20 -18.40
N GLU A 353 30.15 -25.38 -17.14
CA GLU A 353 30.68 -26.40 -16.21
C GLU A 353 30.06 -27.77 -16.48
#